data_AF-A0A9R1NXM6-F1
#
_entry.id   AF-A0A9R1NXM6-F1
#
_cell.length_a   1.000
_cell.length_b   1.000
_cell.length_c   1.000
_cell.angle_alpha   90.00
_cell.angle_beta   90.00
_cell.angle_gamma   90.00
#
_symmetry.space_group_name_H-M   'P 1'
#
loop_
_entity.id
_entity.type
_entity.pdbx_description
1 polymer ?
#
loop_
_entity_poly.entity_id
_entity_poly.type
_entity_poly.pdbx_seq_one_letter_code
_entity_poly.pdbx_strand_id
1 'polypeptide(L)'
;MLKNPKILLLDEATSALDAGSESIVQEALDRIMIGRTTVVVAHRLSTIRNVDMIAVIQQGQVVETGTHDELLAKGSSGAYAALIRFQEMARNRDFRGASTRKNRSSRLSNSLSTRSLSLRSGSLRNLSYSYSTGADGRIEMVSNADNDRKYPAPKGYFFKLLKLNAPEWPYTVLGAIGSIMSGFIGPTFAIVMSNMIEVFYFRDPNAMERKTREYVFIYIGTGFYAVVAYLIQHYFFSIMGENLTTRVRRMMLAVILRNDVGWFDEEENNSSLVAARLNTEAADVKSAIAERISVILQNMTSLLVSFIVGFIIEWRVAILILVTFPLLVLANFAQVKNPIDIYYELKPCQLSISESRE
;
A
#
# COMPACT_ATOMS: atom_id res chain seq x y z
N MET A 1 -11.18 31.04 -12.64
CA MET A 1 -11.51 32.39 -12.11
C MET A 1 -11.77 32.42 -10.60
N LEU A 2 -11.19 31.51 -9.79
CA LEU A 2 -11.50 31.40 -8.34
C LEU A 2 -10.52 32.12 -7.39
N LYS A 3 -9.32 32.51 -7.83
CA LYS A 3 -8.25 33.03 -6.93
C LYS A 3 -7.82 34.48 -7.15
N ASN A 4 -8.37 35.16 -8.17
CA ASN A 4 -8.01 36.53 -8.58
C ASN A 4 -6.51 36.93 -8.40
N PRO A 5 -5.55 36.23 -9.04
CA PRO A 5 -4.13 36.49 -8.82
C PRO A 5 -3.67 37.84 -9.40
N LYS A 6 -2.73 38.50 -8.71
CA LYS A 6 -2.09 39.76 -9.15
C LYS A 6 -1.06 39.55 -10.27
N ILE A 7 -0.44 38.37 -10.30
CA ILE A 7 0.54 37.96 -11.31
C ILE A 7 -0.03 36.73 -12.02
N LEU A 8 -0.06 36.76 -13.35
CA LEU A 8 -0.54 35.69 -14.19
C LEU A 8 0.63 35.12 -15.00
N LEU A 9 0.80 33.80 -14.96
CA LEU A 9 1.79 33.09 -15.77
C LEU A 9 1.03 32.24 -16.78
N LEU A 10 1.26 32.50 -18.06
CA LEU A 10 0.66 31.76 -19.17
C LEU A 10 1.78 31.02 -19.91
N ASP A 11 1.89 29.72 -19.69
CA ASP A 11 2.86 28.86 -20.38
C ASP A 11 2.14 28.07 -21.48
N GLU A 12 2.37 28.46 -22.73
CA GLU A 12 1.78 27.83 -23.92
C GLU A 12 0.27 27.60 -23.86
N ALA A 13 -0.48 28.55 -23.27
CA ALA A 13 -1.90 28.38 -22.95
C ALA A 13 -2.81 28.06 -24.16
N THR A 14 -2.35 28.31 -25.39
CA THR A 14 -3.08 28.07 -26.64
C THR A 14 -2.53 26.92 -27.48
N SER A 15 -1.51 26.18 -27.02
CA SER A 15 -0.82 25.17 -27.84
C SER A 15 -1.69 23.98 -28.23
N ALA A 16 -2.54 23.51 -27.31
CA ALA A 16 -3.42 22.35 -27.51
C ALA A 16 -4.78 22.69 -28.17
N LEU A 17 -5.01 23.96 -28.57
CA LEU A 17 -6.30 24.40 -29.12
C LEU A 17 -6.30 24.44 -30.66
N ASP A 18 -7.46 24.09 -31.23
CA ASP A 18 -7.78 24.26 -32.64
C ASP A 18 -7.95 25.75 -33.00
N ALA A 19 -7.75 26.10 -34.27
CA ALA A 19 -7.72 27.49 -34.73
C ALA A 19 -9.02 28.28 -34.47
N GLY A 20 -10.18 27.61 -34.44
CA GLY A 20 -11.47 28.25 -34.14
C GLY A 20 -11.61 28.57 -32.65
N SER A 21 -11.30 27.60 -31.79
CA SER A 21 -11.31 27.80 -30.33
C SER A 21 -10.21 28.74 -29.85
N GLU A 22 -9.08 28.82 -30.56
CA GLU A 22 -7.98 29.73 -30.24
C GLU A 22 -8.43 31.19 -30.22
N SER A 23 -9.17 31.66 -31.23
CA SER A 23 -9.60 33.06 -31.29
C SER A 23 -10.49 33.44 -30.10
N ILE A 24 -11.35 32.52 -29.67
CA ILE A 24 -12.28 32.74 -28.56
C ILE A 24 -11.53 32.75 -27.23
N VAL A 25 -10.60 31.80 -27.03
CA VAL A 25 -9.78 31.74 -25.82
C VAL A 25 -8.81 32.90 -25.74
N GLN A 26 -8.26 33.36 -26.88
CA GLN A 26 -7.40 34.53 -26.93
C GLN A 26 -8.13 35.80 -26.48
N GLU A 27 -9.35 36.03 -26.99
CA GLU A 27 -10.16 37.18 -26.57
C GLU A 27 -10.48 37.13 -25.06
N ALA A 28 -10.73 35.95 -24.53
CA ALA A 28 -10.93 35.76 -23.09
C ALA A 28 -9.64 36.04 -22.30
N LEU A 29 -8.48 35.56 -22.77
CA LEU A 29 -7.19 35.80 -22.13
C LEU A 29 -6.84 37.30 -22.13
N ASP A 30 -7.04 38.00 -23.24
CA ASP A 30 -6.79 39.43 -23.37
C ASP A 30 -7.60 40.24 -22.35
N ARG A 31 -8.89 39.91 -22.15
CA ARG A 31 -9.73 40.54 -21.12
C ARG A 31 -9.24 40.28 -19.70
N ILE A 32 -8.62 39.13 -19.45
CA ILE A 32 -8.13 38.71 -18.13
C ILE A 32 -6.79 39.38 -17.81
N MET A 33 -5.97 39.66 -18.83
CA MET A 33 -4.67 40.32 -18.70
C MET A 33 -4.80 41.78 -18.27
N ILE A 34 -5.93 42.44 -18.56
CA ILE A 34 -6.18 43.84 -18.19
C ILE A 34 -6.08 44.00 -16.66
N GLY A 35 -5.20 44.90 -16.22
CA GLY A 35 -5.00 45.23 -14.81
C GLY A 35 -4.19 44.21 -14.01
N ARG A 36 -3.47 43.29 -14.67
CA ARG A 36 -2.60 42.29 -14.04
C ARG A 36 -1.22 42.27 -14.69
N THR A 37 -0.20 41.95 -13.91
CA THR A 37 1.12 41.64 -14.48
C THR A 37 1.08 40.24 -15.08
N THR A 38 1.17 40.13 -16.40
CA THR A 38 1.10 38.84 -17.10
C THR A 38 2.43 38.54 -17.77
N VAL A 39 2.98 37.35 -17.50
CA VAL A 39 4.14 36.81 -18.23
C VAL A 39 3.63 35.70 -19.13
N VAL A 40 3.82 35.87 -20.42
CA VAL A 40 3.37 34.91 -21.44
C VAL A 40 4.58 34.25 -22.09
N VAL A 41 4.65 32.93 -22.02
CA VAL A 41 5.53 32.10 -22.84
C VAL A 41 4.69 31.57 -23.98
N ALA A 42 4.96 32.04 -25.19
CA ALA A 42 4.14 31.75 -26.35
C ALA A 42 4.97 31.18 -27.50
N HIS A 43 4.39 30.17 -28.15
CA HIS A 43 4.87 29.62 -29.42
C HIS A 43 4.07 30.17 -30.62
N ARG A 44 2.94 30.87 -30.41
CA ARG A 44 2.06 31.41 -31.47
C ARG A 44 2.24 32.91 -31.66
N LEU A 45 2.34 33.37 -32.91
CA LEU A 45 2.46 34.80 -33.23
C LEU A 45 1.23 35.62 -32.82
N SER A 46 0.03 35.03 -32.86
CA SER A 46 -1.23 35.63 -32.42
C SER A 46 -1.16 36.14 -30.98
N THR A 47 -0.57 35.34 -30.08
CA THR A 47 -0.39 35.66 -28.65
C THR A 47 0.72 36.68 -28.37
N ILE A 48 1.69 36.83 -29.27
CA ILE A 48 2.90 37.66 -29.05
C ILE A 48 2.74 39.07 -29.62
N ARG A 49 1.80 39.28 -30.55
CA ARG A 49 1.69 40.55 -31.28
C ARG A 49 1.17 41.71 -30.42
N ASN A 50 0.24 41.44 -29.50
CA ASN A 50 -0.46 42.47 -28.71
C ASN A 50 0.08 42.58 -27.27
N VAL A 51 1.37 42.32 -27.05
CA VAL A 51 2.00 42.41 -25.72
C VAL A 51 2.83 43.69 -25.58
N ASP A 52 2.90 44.22 -24.36
CA ASP A 52 3.58 45.50 -24.08
C ASP A 52 5.11 45.42 -24.28
N MET A 53 5.71 44.27 -23.99
CA MET A 53 7.15 44.04 -24.13
C MET A 53 7.42 42.57 -24.45
N ILE A 54 8.27 42.34 -25.45
CA ILE A 54 8.74 41.02 -25.85
C ILE A 54 10.21 40.90 -25.42
N ALA A 55 10.56 39.77 -24.79
CA ALA A 55 11.94 39.40 -24.48
C ALA A 55 12.29 38.10 -25.20
N VAL A 56 13.30 38.12 -26.06
CA VAL A 56 13.79 36.94 -26.79
C VAL A 56 14.94 36.33 -26.03
N ILE A 57 14.80 35.05 -25.70
CA ILE A 57 15.79 34.28 -24.96
C ILE A 57 16.53 33.35 -25.93
N GLN A 58 17.86 33.43 -25.95
CA GLN A 58 18.72 32.51 -26.69
C GLN A 58 19.82 32.00 -25.75
N GLN A 59 20.00 30.68 -25.67
CA GLN A 59 20.99 30.05 -24.78
C GLN A 59 20.90 30.50 -23.31
N GLY A 60 19.69 30.76 -22.83
CA GLY A 60 19.45 31.17 -21.43
C GLY A 60 19.75 32.64 -21.12
N GLN A 61 20.10 33.45 -22.13
CA GLN A 61 20.29 34.90 -21.98
C GLN A 61 19.25 35.67 -22.79
N VAL A 62 18.86 36.85 -22.31
CA VAL A 62 17.96 37.75 -23.04
C VAL A 62 18.80 38.49 -24.09
N VAL A 63 18.58 38.16 -25.36
CA VAL A 63 19.34 38.71 -26.49
C VAL A 63 18.66 39.95 -27.07
N GLU A 64 17.33 40.00 -27.03
CA GLU A 64 16.57 41.15 -27.51
C GLU A 64 15.39 41.47 -26.60
N THR A 65 15.13 42.76 -26.38
CA THR A 65 13.90 43.26 -25.75
C THR A 65 13.33 44.40 -26.56
N GLY A 66 12.01 44.53 -26.60
CA GLY A 66 11.33 45.61 -27.31
C GLY A 66 9.88 45.27 -27.64
N THR A 67 9.21 46.17 -28.36
CA THR A 67 7.88 45.92 -28.91
C THR A 67 7.95 45.08 -30.19
N HIS A 68 6.80 44.55 -30.64
CA HIS A 68 6.72 43.75 -31.86
C HIS A 68 7.33 44.48 -33.08
N ASP A 69 6.98 45.75 -33.26
CA ASP A 69 7.41 46.55 -34.42
C ASP A 69 8.91 46.89 -34.35
N GLU A 70 9.44 47.21 -33.16
CA GLU A 70 10.87 47.49 -32.94
C GLU A 70 11.75 46.27 -33.21
N LEU A 71 11.31 45.10 -32.75
CA LEU A 71 12.05 43.86 -32.94
C LEU A 71 11.94 43.34 -34.39
N LEU A 72 10.85 43.65 -35.09
CA LEU A 72 10.67 43.32 -36.50
C LEU A 72 11.51 44.24 -37.41
N ALA A 73 11.63 45.52 -37.07
CA ALA A 73 12.41 46.50 -37.82
C ALA A 73 13.92 46.18 -37.88
N LYS A 74 14.44 45.39 -36.92
CA LYS A 74 15.82 44.86 -36.91
C LYS A 74 16.12 43.89 -38.06
N GLY A 75 15.11 43.48 -38.84
CA GLY A 75 15.28 42.78 -40.11
C GLY A 75 16.01 41.45 -40.01
N SER A 76 16.86 41.12 -40.99
CA SER A 76 17.58 39.84 -41.08
C SER A 76 18.64 39.62 -39.99
N SER A 77 18.97 40.65 -39.21
CA SER A 77 19.90 40.58 -38.07
C SER A 77 19.22 40.32 -36.72
N GLY A 78 17.90 40.37 -36.64
CA GLY A 78 17.16 40.19 -35.38
C GLY A 78 16.77 38.75 -35.10
N ALA A 79 16.98 38.29 -33.87
CA ALA A 79 16.61 36.93 -33.44
C ALA A 79 15.08 36.74 -33.45
N TYR A 80 14.31 37.75 -33.04
CA TYR A 80 12.86 37.76 -33.12
C TYR A 80 12.34 37.59 -34.57
N ALA A 81 12.84 38.40 -35.50
CA ALA A 81 12.41 38.40 -36.89
C ALA A 81 12.70 37.07 -37.60
N ALA A 82 13.79 36.38 -37.23
CA ALA A 82 14.09 35.04 -37.73
C ALA A 82 13.04 34.00 -37.28
N LEU A 83 12.60 34.06 -36.02
CA LEU A 83 11.56 33.16 -35.48
C LEU A 83 10.21 33.37 -36.18
N ILE A 84 9.82 34.63 -36.40
CA ILE A 84 8.56 34.96 -37.10
C ILE A 84 8.55 34.42 -38.53
N ARG A 85 9.63 34.64 -39.29
CA ARG A 85 9.75 34.11 -40.67
C ARG A 85 9.63 32.59 -40.70
N PHE A 86 10.27 31.90 -39.76
CA PHE A 86 10.18 30.45 -39.67
C PHE A 86 8.74 29.98 -39.41
N GLN A 87 8.03 30.68 -38.54
CA GLN A 87 6.64 30.38 -38.20
C GLN A 87 5.67 30.67 -39.36
N GLU A 88 5.85 31.77 -40.09
CA GLU A 88 5.06 32.08 -41.29
C GLU A 88 5.27 31.04 -42.39
N MET A 89 6.51 30.58 -42.60
CA MET A 89 6.82 29.51 -43.55
C MET A 89 6.16 28.18 -43.16
N ALA A 90 6.10 27.86 -41.88
CA ALA A 90 5.41 26.66 -41.37
C ALA A 90 3.89 26.75 -41.59
N ARG A 91 3.25 27.86 -41.20
CA ARG A 91 1.81 28.07 -41.37
C ARG A 91 1.36 28.01 -42.84
N ASN A 92 2.18 28.48 -43.78
CA ASN A 92 1.84 28.49 -45.20
C ASN A 92 1.94 27.09 -45.85
N ARG A 93 2.68 26.15 -45.24
CA ARG A 93 2.70 24.74 -45.67
C ARG A 93 1.44 23.98 -45.23
N ASP A 94 0.94 24.26 -44.03
CA ASP A 94 -0.24 23.59 -43.48
C ASP A 94 -1.53 23.93 -44.24
N PHE A 95 -1.64 25.17 -44.76
CA PHE A 95 -2.78 25.61 -45.57
C PHE A 95 -2.93 24.88 -46.92
N ARG A 96 -1.89 24.20 -47.42
CA ARG A 96 -1.95 23.42 -48.67
C ARG A 96 -2.30 21.94 -48.46
N GLY A 97 -2.37 21.45 -47.21
CA GLY A 97 -2.49 20.01 -46.90
C GLY A 97 -3.75 19.56 -46.18
N ALA A 98 -4.61 20.47 -45.71
CA ALA A 98 -5.68 20.11 -44.77
C ALA A 98 -7.09 20.15 -45.39
N SER A 99 -7.39 19.20 -46.28
CA SER A 99 -8.76 18.70 -46.40
C SER A 99 -8.75 17.20 -46.08
N THR A 100 -9.64 16.81 -45.17
CA THR A 100 -9.87 15.44 -44.65
C THR A 100 -8.90 14.90 -43.58
N ARG A 101 -9.21 15.15 -42.30
CA ARG A 101 -9.52 14.07 -41.34
C ARG A 101 -10.02 14.61 -40.00
N LYS A 102 -11.17 14.08 -39.58
CA LYS A 102 -11.89 14.38 -38.34
C LYS A 102 -11.22 13.68 -37.16
N ASN A 103 -11.18 14.42 -36.05
CA ASN A 103 -10.67 14.08 -34.71
C ASN A 103 -11.02 12.68 -34.18
N ARG A 104 -10.02 12.02 -33.56
CA ARG A 104 -10.21 11.21 -32.36
C ARG A 104 -9.27 11.74 -31.27
N SER A 105 -9.88 12.21 -30.19
CA SER A 105 -9.26 12.83 -29.03
C SER A 105 -8.62 11.78 -28.10
N SER A 106 -7.34 11.93 -27.79
CA SER A 106 -6.69 11.35 -26.61
C SER A 106 -6.65 12.41 -25.52
N ARG A 107 -7.41 12.21 -24.44
CA ARG A 107 -7.34 13.02 -23.22
C ARG A 107 -6.28 12.42 -22.28
N LEU A 108 -5.21 13.16 -22.06
CA LEU A 108 -4.28 13.09 -20.93
C LEU A 108 -3.91 14.57 -20.70
N SER A 109 -3.87 15.15 -19.51
CA SER A 109 -3.45 14.68 -18.19
C SER A 109 -3.82 15.76 -17.17
N ASN A 110 -3.88 15.43 -15.89
CA ASN A 110 -3.52 16.42 -14.87
C ASN A 110 -2.78 15.76 -13.70
N SER A 111 -1.63 16.34 -13.40
CA SER A 111 -0.81 16.06 -12.21
C SER A 111 -1.50 16.54 -10.94
N LEU A 112 -1.15 15.99 -9.77
CA LEU A 112 -0.57 16.78 -8.66
C LEU A 112 -0.33 15.97 -7.36
N SER A 113 0.90 16.11 -6.87
CA SER A 113 1.33 16.29 -5.46
C SER A 113 0.80 15.34 -4.37
N THR A 114 1.63 14.37 -3.99
CA THR A 114 1.49 13.57 -2.77
C THR A 114 2.26 14.21 -1.61
N ARG A 115 1.57 14.84 -0.67
CA ARG A 115 2.09 15.07 0.69
C ARG A 115 1.61 13.94 1.59
N SER A 116 2.51 13.03 1.92
CA SER A 116 2.27 11.95 2.88
C SER A 116 2.32 12.49 4.31
N LEU A 117 1.18 12.49 5.01
CA LEU A 117 1.12 12.69 6.47
C LEU A 117 0.87 11.33 7.12
N SER A 118 1.91 10.78 7.76
CA SER A 118 1.84 9.56 8.55
C SER A 118 1.31 9.87 9.95
N LEU A 119 0.00 9.72 10.16
CA LEU A 119 -0.56 9.68 11.50
C LEU A 119 -0.43 8.27 12.09
N ARG A 120 0.49 8.16 13.03
CA ARG A 120 0.68 7.03 13.95
C ARG A 120 -0.43 7.07 15.00
N SER A 121 -1.42 6.18 14.91
CA SER A 121 -2.29 5.89 16.05
C SER A 121 -2.82 4.45 15.99
N GLY A 122 -2.78 3.80 17.15
CA GLY A 122 -2.86 2.36 17.29
C GLY A 122 -4.26 1.77 17.28
N SER A 123 -4.25 0.43 17.28
CA SER A 123 -5.32 -0.43 17.77
C SER A 123 -6.63 -0.44 16.98
N LEU A 124 -6.63 -0.83 15.71
CA LEU A 124 -7.77 -1.52 15.09
C LEU A 124 -7.27 -2.47 13.99
N ARG A 125 -7.41 -3.79 14.19
CA ARG A 125 -7.22 -4.76 13.13
C ARG A 125 -8.49 -4.77 12.25
N ASN A 126 -8.26 -4.76 10.94
CA ASN A 126 -9.17 -5.08 9.84
C ASN A 126 -9.93 -3.97 9.09
N LEU A 127 -9.52 -2.70 9.21
CA LEU A 127 -9.96 -1.64 8.30
C LEU A 127 -8.73 -1.07 7.57
N SER A 128 -8.16 -1.87 6.66
CA SER A 128 -7.18 -1.35 5.70
C SER A 128 -7.96 -0.50 4.69
N TYR A 129 -7.91 0.81 4.86
CA TYR A 129 -8.39 1.75 3.86
C TYR A 129 -7.27 2.05 2.88
N SER A 130 -7.56 1.90 1.60
CA SER A 130 -6.71 2.36 0.53
C SER A 130 -7.28 3.66 -0.03
N TYR A 131 -6.46 4.71 -0.01
CA TYR A 131 -6.85 6.03 -0.50
C TYR A 131 -6.57 6.11 -2.00
N SER A 132 -7.62 6.34 -2.79
CA SER A 132 -7.51 6.74 -4.19
C SER A 132 -7.80 8.24 -4.30
N THR A 133 -7.01 8.96 -5.08
CA THR A 133 -7.38 10.32 -5.51
C THR A 133 -8.15 10.15 -6.81
N GLY A 134 -9.46 10.40 -6.80
CA GLY A 134 -10.29 10.39 -8.00
C GLY A 134 -9.87 11.48 -8.98
N ALA A 135 -10.31 11.38 -10.23
CA ALA A 135 -10.00 12.36 -11.29
C ALA A 135 -10.41 13.81 -10.93
N ASP A 136 -11.36 13.96 -10.00
CA ASP A 136 -11.86 15.22 -9.48
C ASP A 136 -11.04 15.80 -8.31
N GLY A 137 -9.93 15.16 -7.93
CA GLY A 137 -9.11 15.55 -6.77
C GLY A 137 -9.75 15.22 -5.42
N ARG A 138 -10.88 14.52 -5.41
CA ARG A 138 -11.50 13.98 -4.20
C ARG A 138 -10.73 12.75 -3.73
N ILE A 139 -10.43 12.72 -2.43
CA ILE A 139 -9.86 11.56 -1.76
C ILE A 139 -11.00 10.59 -1.51
N GLU A 140 -11.07 9.51 -2.28
CA GLU A 140 -12.02 8.44 -2.07
C GLU A 140 -11.39 7.37 -1.18
N MET A 141 -12.15 7.01 -0.14
CA MET A 141 -11.80 5.93 0.78
C MET A 141 -12.39 4.65 0.22
N VAL A 142 -11.58 3.87 -0.51
CA VAL A 142 -12.01 2.54 -0.95
C VAL A 142 -11.78 1.58 0.22
N SER A 143 -12.89 1.09 0.78
CA SER A 143 -12.85 0.05 1.80
C SER A 143 -12.50 -1.30 1.17
N ASN A 144 -11.56 -2.04 1.75
CA ASN A 144 -11.26 -3.39 1.27
C ASN A 144 -12.47 -4.35 1.41
N ALA A 145 -13.39 -4.04 2.32
CA ALA A 145 -14.63 -4.80 2.51
C ALA A 145 -15.60 -4.71 1.31
N ASP A 146 -15.61 -3.59 0.57
CA ASP A 146 -16.45 -3.46 -0.63
C ASP A 146 -15.86 -4.21 -1.82
N ASN A 147 -14.52 -4.26 -1.95
CA ASN A 147 -13.85 -5.10 -2.94
C ASN A 147 -14.10 -6.60 -2.69
N ASP A 148 -14.02 -7.04 -1.43
CA ASP A 148 -14.29 -8.44 -1.04
C ASP A 148 -15.72 -8.89 -1.37
N ARG A 149 -16.69 -7.95 -1.37
CA ARG A 149 -18.07 -8.20 -1.79
C ARG A 149 -18.22 -8.30 -3.31
N LYS A 150 -17.50 -7.46 -4.06
CA LYS A 150 -17.56 -7.40 -5.53
C LYS A 150 -16.82 -8.57 -6.18
N TYR A 151 -15.73 -9.03 -5.58
CA TYR A 151 -14.92 -10.16 -6.08
C TYR A 151 -14.69 -11.21 -4.98
N PRO A 152 -15.69 -12.04 -4.67
CA PRO A 152 -15.56 -13.04 -3.60
C PRO A 152 -14.48 -14.07 -3.94
N ALA A 153 -13.61 -14.35 -2.96
CA ALA A 153 -12.56 -15.34 -3.11
C ALA A 153 -13.15 -16.73 -3.42
N PRO A 154 -12.65 -17.44 -4.45
CA PRO A 154 -13.14 -18.77 -4.78
C PRO A 154 -12.93 -19.76 -3.62
N LYS A 155 -13.92 -20.64 -3.41
CA LYS A 155 -13.85 -21.68 -2.38
C LYS A 155 -12.58 -22.54 -2.58
N GLY A 156 -11.78 -22.71 -1.53
CA GLY A 156 -10.54 -23.49 -1.58
C GLY A 156 -9.29 -22.71 -2.02
N TYR A 157 -9.33 -21.37 -2.05
CA TYR A 157 -8.17 -20.55 -2.42
C TYR A 157 -6.93 -20.83 -1.56
N PHE A 158 -7.08 -21.16 -0.27
CA PHE A 158 -5.96 -21.50 0.62
C PHE A 158 -5.11 -22.66 0.10
N PHE A 159 -5.74 -23.76 -0.33
CA PHE A 159 -5.00 -24.91 -0.89
C PHE A 159 -4.34 -24.55 -2.21
N LYS A 160 -4.96 -23.68 -3.02
CA LYS A 160 -4.36 -23.18 -4.24
C LYS A 160 -3.12 -22.31 -3.95
N LEU A 161 -3.18 -21.44 -2.95
CA LEU A 161 -2.03 -20.64 -2.51
C LEU A 161 -0.91 -21.52 -1.91
N LEU A 162 -1.27 -22.54 -1.14
CA LEU A 162 -0.30 -23.52 -0.63
C LEU A 162 0.39 -24.27 -1.78
N LYS A 163 -0.36 -24.61 -2.84
CA LYS A 163 0.20 -25.22 -4.05
C LYS A 163 1.17 -24.31 -4.80
N LEU A 164 1.01 -22.98 -4.71
CA LEU A 164 1.98 -22.02 -5.28
C LEU A 164 3.33 -22.03 -4.56
N ASN A 165 3.40 -22.59 -3.35
CA ASN A 165 4.64 -22.83 -2.59
C ASN A 165 5.37 -24.13 -2.94
N ALA A 166 4.80 -24.99 -3.80
CA ALA A 166 5.41 -26.27 -4.17
C ALA A 166 6.91 -26.25 -4.52
N PRO A 167 7.47 -25.26 -5.26
CA PRO A 167 8.90 -25.27 -5.59
C PRO A 167 9.83 -24.98 -4.40
N GLU A 168 9.30 -24.55 -3.25
CA GLU A 168 10.07 -24.20 -2.04
C GLU A 168 9.79 -25.16 -0.88
N TRP A 169 9.26 -26.34 -1.20
CA TRP A 169 9.00 -27.40 -0.24
C TRP A 169 10.17 -27.75 0.70
N PRO A 170 11.47 -27.73 0.32
CA PRO A 170 12.53 -28.07 1.27
C PRO A 170 12.60 -27.06 2.43
N TYR A 171 12.40 -25.77 2.16
CA TYR A 171 12.38 -24.74 3.20
C TYR A 171 11.16 -24.89 4.10
N THR A 172 10.01 -25.24 3.53
CA THR A 172 8.80 -25.53 4.31
C THR A 172 8.99 -26.74 5.23
N VAL A 173 9.65 -27.80 4.77
CA VAL A 173 9.93 -28.99 5.59
C VAL A 173 10.91 -28.67 6.72
N LEU A 174 12.00 -27.95 6.43
CA LEU A 174 12.96 -27.52 7.46
C LEU A 174 12.33 -26.60 8.49
N GLY A 175 11.48 -25.66 8.05
CA GLY A 175 10.70 -24.80 8.94
C GLY A 175 9.72 -25.62 9.80
N ALA A 176 9.05 -26.62 9.21
CA ALA A 176 8.12 -27.48 9.93
C ALA A 176 8.82 -28.30 11.04
N ILE A 177 10.03 -28.81 10.78
CA ILE A 177 10.85 -29.46 11.82
C ILE A 177 11.15 -28.47 12.95
N GLY A 178 11.52 -27.23 12.62
CA GLY A 178 11.71 -26.16 13.61
C GLY A 178 10.45 -25.87 14.44
N SER A 179 9.28 -25.78 13.80
CA SER A 179 7.98 -25.59 14.48
C SER A 179 7.61 -26.75 15.40
N ILE A 180 7.95 -27.99 15.03
CA ILE A 180 7.72 -29.15 15.89
C ILE A 180 8.64 -29.05 17.11
N MET A 181 9.93 -28.79 16.91
CA MET A 181 10.91 -28.61 17.99
C MET A 181 10.51 -27.48 18.95
N SER A 182 10.05 -26.34 18.42
CA SER A 182 9.59 -25.23 19.25
C SER A 182 8.28 -25.53 19.99
N GLY A 183 7.45 -26.43 19.46
CA GLY A 183 6.25 -26.94 20.14
C GLY A 183 6.57 -27.70 21.43
N PHE A 184 7.71 -28.42 21.49
CA PHE A 184 8.13 -29.14 22.70
C PHE A 184 8.57 -28.22 23.85
N ILE A 185 8.89 -26.94 23.59
CA ILE A 185 9.44 -26.02 24.58
C ILE A 185 8.45 -25.83 25.74
N GLY A 186 7.16 -25.64 25.45
CA GLY A 186 6.12 -25.44 26.46
C GLY A 186 5.98 -26.60 27.45
N PRO A 187 5.73 -27.84 26.97
CA PRO A 187 5.70 -29.03 27.82
C PRO A 187 7.01 -29.26 28.57
N THR A 188 8.17 -29.11 27.91
CA THR A 188 9.49 -29.28 28.54
C THR A 188 9.68 -28.31 29.71
N PHE A 189 9.32 -27.03 29.51
CA PHE A 189 9.36 -26.02 30.56
C PHE A 189 8.49 -26.42 31.76
N ALA A 190 7.26 -26.90 31.52
CA ALA A 190 6.35 -27.32 32.58
C ALA A 190 6.90 -28.48 33.41
N ILE A 191 7.47 -29.51 32.75
CA ILE A 191 8.07 -30.67 33.44
C ILE A 191 9.28 -30.25 34.28
N VAL A 192 10.20 -29.48 33.70
CA VAL A 192 11.40 -29.02 34.42
C VAL A 192 11.01 -28.15 35.62
N MET A 193 10.00 -27.29 35.46
CA MET A 193 9.47 -26.48 36.54
C MET A 193 8.81 -27.32 37.64
N SER A 194 8.02 -28.33 37.28
CA SER A 194 7.42 -29.27 38.24
C SER A 194 8.49 -29.98 39.08
N ASN A 195 9.54 -30.48 38.43
CA ASN A 195 10.64 -31.15 39.09
C ASN A 195 11.45 -30.20 39.99
N MET A 196 11.55 -28.93 39.63
CA MET A 196 12.18 -27.91 40.49
C MET A 196 11.38 -27.70 41.79
N ILE A 197 10.04 -27.71 41.72
CA ILE A 197 9.19 -27.59 42.92
C ILE A 197 9.38 -28.81 43.83
N GLU A 198 9.52 -30.01 43.27
CA GLU A 198 9.77 -31.23 44.02
C GLU A 198 11.06 -31.17 44.87
N VAL A 199 12.09 -30.44 44.41
CA VAL A 199 13.35 -30.31 45.15
C VAL A 199 13.19 -29.66 46.51
N PHE A 200 12.20 -28.78 46.69
CA PHE A 200 11.93 -28.12 47.98
C PHE A 200 11.36 -29.08 49.04
N TYR A 201 10.89 -30.27 48.66
CA TYR A 201 10.34 -31.25 49.59
C TYR A 201 11.41 -32.19 50.18
N PHE A 202 12.67 -32.13 49.71
CA PHE A 202 13.75 -32.90 50.32
C PHE A 202 14.12 -32.33 51.70
N ARG A 203 14.25 -33.21 52.70
CA ARG A 203 14.60 -32.84 54.08
C ARG A 203 16.09 -32.57 54.28
N ASP A 204 16.95 -33.09 53.39
CA ASP A 204 18.41 -32.98 53.49
C ASP A 204 18.94 -31.74 52.74
N PRO A 205 19.55 -30.75 53.42
CA PRO A 205 20.02 -29.51 52.77
C PRO A 205 21.08 -29.74 51.69
N ASN A 206 22.02 -30.66 51.92
CA ASN A 206 23.10 -30.95 50.98
C ASN A 206 22.59 -31.64 49.70
N ALA A 207 21.55 -32.47 49.81
CA ALA A 207 20.94 -33.13 48.67
C ALA A 207 20.13 -32.14 47.82
N MET A 208 19.46 -31.19 48.49
CA MET A 208 18.72 -30.09 47.85
C MET A 208 19.65 -29.23 46.99
N GLU A 209 20.78 -28.76 47.52
CA GLU A 209 21.72 -27.91 46.76
C GLU A 209 22.25 -28.60 45.50
N ARG A 210 22.61 -29.89 45.60
CA ARG A 210 23.10 -30.68 44.46
C ARG A 210 22.04 -30.82 43.37
N LYS A 211 20.79 -31.10 43.74
CA LYS A 211 19.68 -31.28 42.79
C LYS A 211 19.24 -29.96 42.16
N THR A 212 19.19 -28.87 42.93
CA THR A 212 18.93 -27.53 42.40
C THR A 212 19.96 -27.16 41.34
N ARG A 213 21.26 -27.39 41.59
CA ARG A 213 22.32 -27.11 40.61
C ARG A 213 22.14 -27.92 39.31
N GLU A 214 21.76 -29.19 39.41
CA GLU A 214 21.45 -30.05 38.26
C GLU A 214 20.31 -29.46 37.41
N TYR A 215 19.19 -29.08 38.02
CA TYR A 215 18.06 -28.49 37.31
C TYR A 215 18.35 -27.11 36.73
N VAL A 216 19.18 -26.29 37.37
CA VAL A 216 19.63 -24.99 36.82
C VAL A 216 20.36 -25.19 35.49
N PHE A 217 21.24 -26.18 35.38
CA PHE A 217 21.91 -26.49 34.12
C PHE A 217 20.94 -26.98 33.03
N ILE A 218 19.95 -27.81 33.41
CA ILE A 218 18.88 -28.24 32.49
C ILE A 218 18.07 -27.03 31.98
N TYR A 219 17.81 -26.04 32.85
CA TYR A 219 17.10 -24.83 32.48
C TYR A 219 17.87 -23.97 31.47
N ILE A 220 19.18 -23.80 31.69
CA ILE A 220 20.08 -23.10 30.78
C ILE A 220 20.12 -23.83 29.42
N GLY A 221 20.23 -25.16 29.43
CA GLY A 221 20.21 -25.98 28.21
C GLY A 221 18.88 -25.86 27.44
N THR A 222 17.75 -25.84 28.16
CA THR A 222 16.42 -25.64 27.57
C THR A 222 16.28 -24.24 26.94
N GLY A 223 16.86 -23.22 27.57
CA GLY A 223 16.91 -21.87 27.01
C GLY A 223 17.71 -21.81 25.70
N PHE A 224 18.89 -22.43 25.65
CA PHE A 224 19.68 -22.51 24.42
C PHE A 224 18.94 -23.29 23.31
N TYR A 225 18.35 -24.44 23.67
CA TYR A 225 17.50 -25.21 22.78
C TYR A 225 16.34 -24.36 22.20
N ALA A 226 15.67 -23.58 23.04
CA ALA A 226 14.57 -22.72 22.61
C ALA A 226 15.03 -21.70 21.57
N VAL A 227 16.16 -21.03 21.80
CA VAL A 227 16.73 -20.06 20.84
C VAL A 227 17.01 -20.73 19.49
N VAL A 228 17.67 -21.90 19.50
CA VAL A 228 17.99 -22.62 18.25
C VAL A 228 16.72 -23.06 17.52
N ALA A 229 15.74 -23.62 18.23
CA ALA A 229 14.48 -24.07 17.64
C ALA A 229 13.68 -22.90 17.01
N TYR A 230 13.54 -21.78 17.73
CA TYR A 230 12.86 -20.59 17.21
C TYR A 230 13.59 -19.97 16.03
N LEU A 231 14.94 -19.94 16.06
CA LEU A 231 15.73 -19.42 14.96
C LEU A 231 15.53 -20.26 13.70
N ILE A 232 15.63 -21.58 13.79
CA ILE A 232 15.38 -22.49 12.66
C ILE A 232 13.97 -22.30 12.11
N GLN A 233 12.94 -22.33 12.98
CA GLN A 233 11.55 -22.13 12.58
C GLN A 233 11.36 -20.82 11.82
N HIS A 234 11.71 -19.69 12.43
CA HIS A 234 11.44 -18.37 11.85
C HIS A 234 12.30 -18.09 10.62
N TYR A 235 13.55 -18.54 10.59
CA TYR A 235 14.45 -18.33 9.46
C TYR A 235 13.92 -19.00 8.18
N PHE A 236 13.60 -20.30 8.25
CA PHE A 236 13.15 -21.04 7.07
C PHE A 236 11.75 -20.62 6.60
N PHE A 237 10.81 -20.38 7.52
CA PHE A 237 9.49 -19.85 7.14
C PHE A 237 9.56 -18.42 6.61
N SER A 238 10.49 -17.59 7.09
CA SER A 238 10.68 -16.23 6.57
C SER A 238 11.20 -16.23 5.14
N ILE A 239 12.21 -17.05 4.82
CA ILE A 239 12.74 -17.20 3.45
C ILE A 239 11.65 -17.67 2.49
N MET A 240 10.92 -18.73 2.87
CA MET A 240 9.78 -19.23 2.09
C MET A 240 8.72 -18.14 1.88
N GLY A 241 8.43 -17.35 2.91
CA GLY A 241 7.46 -16.25 2.84
C GLY A 241 7.86 -15.13 1.87
N GLU A 242 9.13 -14.72 1.87
CA GLU A 242 9.63 -13.66 0.97
C GLU A 242 9.64 -14.10 -0.50
N ASN A 243 10.06 -15.33 -0.76
CA ASN A 243 10.06 -15.89 -2.10
C ASN A 243 8.62 -16.06 -2.64
N LEU A 244 7.68 -16.53 -1.79
CA LEU A 244 6.26 -16.57 -2.14
C LEU A 244 5.72 -15.18 -2.49
N THR A 245 6.02 -14.18 -1.65
CA THR A 245 5.62 -12.78 -1.88
C THR A 245 6.13 -12.29 -3.23
N THR A 246 7.41 -12.54 -3.52
CA THR A 246 8.03 -12.16 -4.80
C THR A 246 7.36 -12.85 -5.98
N ARG A 247 7.02 -14.14 -5.86
CA ARG A 247 6.32 -14.90 -6.91
C ARG A 247 4.90 -14.35 -7.15
N VAL A 248 4.15 -14.13 -6.07
CA VAL A 248 2.79 -13.57 -6.14
C VAL A 248 2.82 -12.19 -6.78
N ARG A 249 3.73 -11.29 -6.37
CA ARG A 249 3.89 -9.96 -6.98
C ARG A 249 4.19 -10.02 -8.47
N ARG A 250 5.09 -10.92 -8.89
CA ARG A 250 5.39 -11.10 -10.33
C ARG A 250 4.16 -11.59 -11.11
N MET A 251 3.41 -12.55 -10.57
CA MET A 251 2.19 -13.04 -11.22
C MET A 251 1.11 -11.97 -11.31
N MET A 252 0.86 -11.24 -10.20
CA MET A 252 -0.10 -10.14 -10.17
C MET A 252 0.27 -9.06 -11.19
N LEU A 253 1.54 -8.61 -11.19
CA LEU A 253 2.01 -7.60 -12.14
C LEU A 253 1.86 -8.07 -13.59
N ALA A 254 2.22 -9.33 -13.88
CA ALA A 254 2.08 -9.89 -15.23
C ALA A 254 0.62 -9.96 -15.68
N VAL A 255 -0.32 -10.22 -14.77
CA VAL A 255 -1.76 -10.23 -15.09
C VAL A 255 -2.31 -8.82 -15.25
N ILE A 256 -1.92 -7.88 -14.40
CA ILE A 256 -2.31 -6.46 -14.49
C ILE A 256 -1.89 -5.88 -15.84
N LEU A 257 -0.65 -6.12 -16.27
CA LEU A 257 -0.12 -5.61 -17.54
C LEU A 257 -0.72 -6.25 -18.80
N ARG A 258 -1.41 -7.39 -18.67
CA ARG A 258 -2.09 -8.06 -19.79
C ARG A 258 -3.51 -7.57 -19.99
N ASN A 259 -4.01 -6.74 -19.09
CA ASN A 259 -5.39 -6.28 -19.12
C ASN A 259 -5.61 -5.16 -20.15
N ASP A 260 -6.82 -5.06 -20.67
CA ASP A 260 -7.17 -4.03 -21.66
C ASP A 260 -7.14 -2.62 -21.03
N VAL A 261 -6.90 -1.60 -21.85
CA VAL A 261 -6.82 -0.20 -21.39
C VAL A 261 -8.10 0.23 -20.65
N GLY A 262 -9.26 -0.27 -21.08
CA GLY A 262 -10.55 0.01 -20.43
C GLY A 262 -10.67 -0.51 -18.99
N TRP A 263 -9.85 -1.47 -18.57
CA TRP A 263 -9.82 -1.90 -17.16
C TRP A 263 -9.18 -0.83 -16.26
N PHE A 264 -8.20 -0.07 -16.78
CA PHE A 264 -7.54 1.01 -16.06
C PHE A 264 -8.37 2.30 -16.03
N ASP A 265 -9.41 2.40 -16.86
CA ASP A 265 -10.35 3.52 -16.87
C ASP A 265 -11.34 3.45 -15.69
N GLU A 266 -11.50 2.29 -15.05
CA GLU A 266 -12.33 2.12 -13.85
C GLU A 266 -11.67 2.78 -12.63
N GLU A 267 -12.43 3.56 -11.85
CA GLU A 267 -11.93 4.29 -10.67
C GLU A 267 -11.31 3.35 -9.61
N GLU A 268 -11.80 2.11 -9.53
CA GLU A 268 -11.28 1.04 -8.66
C GLU A 268 -9.90 0.52 -9.06
N ASN A 269 -9.44 0.81 -10.28
CA ASN A 269 -8.17 0.35 -10.83
C ASN A 269 -7.21 1.50 -11.11
N ASN A 270 -7.40 2.61 -10.40
CA ASN A 270 -6.45 3.71 -10.40
C ASN A 270 -5.03 3.20 -10.14
N SER A 271 -4.06 3.78 -10.83
CA SER A 271 -2.65 3.40 -10.77
C SER A 271 -2.10 3.39 -9.34
N SER A 272 -2.56 4.32 -8.49
CA SER A 272 -2.19 4.37 -7.07
C SER A 272 -2.75 3.19 -6.26
N LEU A 273 -4.00 2.81 -6.52
CA LEU A 273 -4.69 1.73 -5.82
C LEU A 273 -4.13 0.37 -6.24
N VAL A 274 -3.85 0.17 -7.53
CA VAL A 274 -3.22 -1.05 -8.04
C VAL A 274 -1.80 -1.22 -7.47
N ALA A 275 -1.02 -0.15 -7.38
CA ALA A 275 0.30 -0.18 -6.75
C ALA A 275 0.22 -0.51 -5.25
N ALA A 276 -0.77 0.06 -4.54
CA ALA A 276 -1.02 -0.26 -3.14
C ALA A 276 -1.38 -1.74 -2.96
N ARG A 277 -2.36 -2.26 -3.73
CA ARG A 277 -2.77 -3.67 -3.71
C ARG A 277 -1.60 -4.63 -3.94
N LEU A 278 -0.76 -4.34 -4.93
CA LEU A 278 0.43 -5.14 -5.23
C LEU A 278 1.41 -5.24 -4.05
N ASN A 279 1.52 -4.18 -3.25
CA ASN A 279 2.40 -4.18 -2.08
C ASN A 279 1.74 -4.84 -0.86
N THR A 280 0.51 -4.44 -0.53
CA THR A 280 -0.19 -4.82 0.71
C THR A 280 -0.79 -6.22 0.64
N GLU A 281 -1.57 -6.54 -0.40
CA GLU A 281 -2.25 -7.85 -0.49
C GLU A 281 -1.22 -8.99 -0.62
N ALA A 282 -0.12 -8.75 -1.34
CA ALA A 282 0.97 -9.72 -1.43
C ALA A 282 1.65 -9.95 -0.08
N ALA A 283 1.77 -8.93 0.76
CA ALA A 283 2.31 -9.05 2.11
C ALA A 283 1.32 -9.76 3.06
N ASP A 284 0.02 -9.54 2.88
CA ASP A 284 -1.00 -10.26 3.65
C ASP A 284 -0.99 -11.76 3.35
N VAL A 285 -0.74 -12.16 2.10
CA VAL A 285 -0.54 -13.57 1.71
C VAL A 285 0.66 -14.19 2.44
N LYS A 286 1.77 -13.44 2.62
CA LYS A 286 2.92 -13.88 3.41
C LYS A 286 2.53 -14.15 4.85
N SER A 287 1.88 -13.19 5.52
CA SER A 287 1.48 -13.36 6.92
C SER A 287 0.50 -14.53 7.07
N ALA A 288 -0.44 -14.68 6.13
CA ALA A 288 -1.41 -15.76 6.13
C ALA A 288 -0.80 -17.17 6.03
N ILE A 289 0.27 -17.34 5.25
CA ILE A 289 0.85 -18.65 4.95
C ILE A 289 2.12 -18.90 5.76
N ALA A 290 3.11 -18.02 5.70
CA ALA A 290 4.40 -18.23 6.34
C ALA A 290 4.32 -18.11 7.88
N GLU A 291 3.69 -17.05 8.38
CA GLU A 291 3.66 -16.79 9.83
C GLU A 291 2.62 -17.67 10.51
N ARG A 292 1.37 -17.67 10.02
CA ARG A 292 0.27 -18.39 10.70
C ARG A 292 0.44 -19.90 10.67
N ILE A 293 0.86 -20.52 9.56
CA ILE A 293 1.02 -21.98 9.50
C ILE A 293 2.08 -22.44 10.50
N SER A 294 3.18 -21.69 10.63
CA SER A 294 4.25 -22.02 11.59
C SER A 294 3.76 -22.02 13.03
N VAL A 295 2.94 -21.02 13.41
CA VAL A 295 2.35 -20.89 14.75
C VAL A 295 1.27 -21.93 15.00
N ILE A 296 0.44 -22.24 13.99
CA ILE A 296 -0.56 -23.30 14.09
C ILE A 296 0.13 -24.65 14.32
N LEU A 297 1.16 -24.97 13.54
CA LEU A 297 1.89 -26.23 13.68
C LEU A 297 2.60 -26.34 15.05
N GLN A 298 3.20 -25.25 15.52
CA GLN A 298 3.78 -25.17 16.85
C GLN A 298 2.74 -25.43 17.95
N ASN A 299 1.59 -24.74 17.88
CA ASN A 299 0.52 -24.87 18.88
C ASN A 299 -0.11 -26.26 18.87
N MET A 300 -0.32 -26.86 17.70
CA MET A 300 -0.80 -28.25 17.58
C MET A 300 0.18 -29.23 18.21
N THR A 301 1.48 -29.06 17.95
CA THR A 301 2.52 -29.92 18.54
C THR A 301 2.57 -29.75 20.06
N SER A 302 2.58 -28.51 20.55
CA SER A 302 2.57 -28.21 21.98
C SER A 302 1.36 -28.80 22.68
N LEU A 303 0.15 -28.65 22.11
CA LEU A 303 -1.08 -29.20 22.64
C LEU A 303 -1.04 -30.73 22.69
N LEU A 304 -0.60 -31.39 21.61
CA LEU A 304 -0.51 -32.85 21.55
C LEU A 304 0.48 -33.39 22.59
N VAL A 305 1.66 -32.78 22.71
CA VAL A 305 2.68 -33.23 23.67
C VAL A 305 2.23 -32.98 25.10
N SER A 306 1.69 -31.79 25.42
CA SER A 306 1.13 -31.50 26.74
C SER A 306 0.00 -32.45 27.11
N PHE A 307 -0.87 -32.81 26.17
CA PHE A 307 -1.95 -33.76 26.40
C PHE A 307 -1.40 -35.15 26.71
N ILE A 308 -0.47 -35.66 25.90
CA ILE A 308 0.15 -36.99 26.10
C ILE A 308 0.86 -37.05 27.46
N VAL A 309 1.69 -36.05 27.78
CA VAL A 309 2.41 -35.97 29.07
C VAL A 309 1.42 -35.91 30.24
N GLY A 310 0.37 -35.09 30.13
CA GLY A 310 -0.64 -34.98 31.18
C GLY A 310 -1.35 -36.30 31.49
N PHE A 311 -1.69 -37.07 30.44
CA PHE A 311 -2.31 -38.39 30.60
C PHE A 311 -1.35 -39.45 31.17
N ILE A 312 -0.05 -39.36 30.86
CA ILE A 312 0.97 -40.26 31.41
C ILE A 312 1.18 -40.02 32.90
N ILE A 313 1.21 -38.76 33.34
CA ILE A 313 1.46 -38.42 34.76
C ILE A 313 0.27 -38.85 35.62
N GLU A 314 -0.94 -38.37 35.31
CA GLU A 314 -2.14 -38.75 36.07
C GLU A 314 -3.40 -38.59 35.21
N TRP A 315 -3.88 -39.71 34.66
CA TRP A 315 -5.04 -39.72 33.75
C TRP A 315 -6.33 -39.21 34.40
N ARG A 316 -6.48 -39.34 35.73
CA ARG A 316 -7.67 -38.88 36.45
C ARG A 316 -7.79 -37.35 36.48
N VAL A 317 -6.68 -36.66 36.77
CA VAL A 317 -6.63 -35.18 36.78
C VAL A 317 -6.71 -34.64 35.36
N ALA A 318 -6.09 -35.32 34.39
CA ALA A 318 -6.16 -34.93 32.98
C ALA A 318 -7.60 -34.92 32.42
N ILE A 319 -8.42 -35.93 32.77
CA ILE A 319 -9.84 -35.96 32.38
C ILE A 319 -10.61 -34.78 32.97
N LEU A 320 -10.36 -34.42 34.23
CA LEU A 320 -11.02 -33.28 34.86
C LEU A 320 -10.68 -31.95 34.15
N ILE A 321 -9.42 -31.76 33.75
CA ILE A 321 -9.00 -30.59 32.97
C ILE A 321 -9.67 -30.61 31.58
N LEU A 322 -9.77 -31.78 30.93
CA LEU A 322 -10.42 -31.92 29.63
C LEU A 322 -11.91 -31.56 29.69
N VAL A 323 -12.60 -31.90 30.77
CA VAL A 323 -14.02 -31.55 30.97
C VAL A 323 -14.22 -30.04 31.21
N THR A 324 -13.26 -29.39 31.88
CA THR A 324 -13.34 -27.94 32.14
C THR A 324 -12.86 -27.09 30.97
N PHE A 325 -12.06 -27.64 30.05
CA PHE A 325 -11.50 -26.92 28.91
C PHE A 325 -12.56 -26.27 27.97
N PRO A 326 -13.66 -26.95 27.56
CA PRO A 326 -14.71 -26.33 26.74
C PRO A 326 -15.38 -25.12 27.39
N LEU A 327 -15.56 -25.14 28.73
CA LEU A 327 -16.13 -24.02 29.47
C LEU A 327 -15.22 -22.78 29.38
N LEU A 328 -13.90 -23.01 29.46
CA LEU A 328 -12.88 -21.96 29.32
C LEU A 328 -12.86 -21.37 27.90
N VAL A 329 -13.01 -22.22 26.87
CA VAL A 329 -13.12 -21.78 25.47
C VAL A 329 -14.38 -20.95 25.26
N LEU A 330 -15.53 -21.39 25.78
CA LEU A 330 -16.79 -20.65 25.70
C LEU A 330 -16.70 -19.29 26.40
N ALA A 331 -16.07 -19.23 27.58
CA ALA A 331 -15.85 -17.98 28.29
C ALA A 331 -14.97 -17.00 27.49
N ASN A 332 -13.88 -17.47 26.90
CA ASN A 332 -13.03 -16.64 26.03
C ASN A 332 -13.78 -16.17 24.78
N PHE A 333 -14.58 -17.03 24.16
CA PHE A 333 -15.38 -16.66 23.00
C PHE A 333 -16.43 -15.59 23.36
N ALA A 334 -17.11 -15.74 24.50
CA ALA A 334 -18.04 -14.74 25.01
C ALA A 334 -17.33 -13.41 25.30
N GLN A 335 -16.13 -13.43 25.88
CA GLN A 335 -15.33 -12.23 26.15
C GLN A 335 -14.91 -11.49 24.88
N VAL A 336 -14.60 -12.21 23.79
CA VAL A 336 -14.26 -11.60 22.49
C VAL A 336 -15.52 -11.06 21.80
N LYS A 337 -16.66 -11.74 21.94
CA LYS A 337 -17.91 -11.35 21.29
C LYS A 337 -18.59 -10.15 21.94
N ASN A 338 -18.61 -10.08 23.28
CA ASN A 338 -19.26 -8.99 24.03
C ASN A 338 -18.84 -7.57 23.61
N PRO A 339 -17.54 -7.23 23.48
CA PRO A 339 -17.16 -5.89 23.03
C PRO A 339 -17.58 -5.61 21.59
N ILE A 340 -17.61 -6.62 20.71
CA ILE A 340 -18.05 -6.46 19.31
C ILE A 340 -19.55 -6.13 19.28
N ASP A 341 -20.36 -6.88 20.02
CA ASP A 341 -21.82 -6.66 20.09
C ASP A 341 -22.15 -5.28 20.70
N ILE A 342 -21.43 -4.87 21.77
CA ILE A 342 -21.57 -3.54 22.39
C ILE A 342 -21.19 -2.41 21.41
N TYR A 343 -20.14 -2.59 20.59
CA TYR A 343 -19.76 -1.61 19.57
C TYR A 343 -20.83 -1.44 18.48
N TYR A 344 -21.51 -2.52 18.08
CA TYR A 344 -22.61 -2.45 17.10
C TYR A 344 -23.87 -1.82 17.69
N GLU A 345 -24.18 -2.03 18.97
CA GLU A 345 -25.30 -1.36 19.65
C GLU A 345 -25.08 0.14 19.88
N LEU A 346 -23.84 0.59 20.11
CA LEU A 346 -23.52 2.00 20.35
C LEU A 346 -23.44 2.85 19.07
N LYS A 347 -23.18 2.23 17.92
CA LYS A 347 -23.04 2.92 16.61
C LYS A 347 -24.29 3.71 16.18
N PRO A 348 -25.54 3.21 16.32
CA PRO A 348 -26.73 3.99 16.01
C PRO A 348 -26.99 5.14 17.03
N CYS A 349 -26.61 4.97 18.30
CA CYS A 349 -26.77 6.02 19.32
C CYS A 349 -25.86 7.24 19.10
N GLN A 350 -24.69 7.05 18.49
CA GLN A 350 -23.79 8.16 18.14
C GLN A 350 -24.30 8.97 16.95
N LEU A 351 -24.88 8.32 15.93
CA LEU A 351 -25.48 9.02 14.78
C LEU A 351 -26.72 9.84 15.19
N SER A 352 -27.56 9.34 16.11
CA SER A 352 -28.74 10.09 16.54
C SER A 352 -28.40 11.34 17.36
N ILE A 353 -27.27 11.35 18.08
CA ILE A 353 -26.83 12.52 18.86
C ILE A 353 -26.19 13.60 17.97
N SER A 354 -25.54 13.23 16.86
CA SER A 354 -25.03 14.20 15.89
C SER A 354 -26.15 14.85 15.08
N GLU A 355 -27.20 14.10 14.74
CA GLU A 355 -28.34 14.59 13.96
C GLU A 355 -29.32 15.43 14.78
N SER A 356 -29.18 15.44 16.11
CA SER A 356 -29.93 16.32 17.03
C SER A 356 -29.19 17.63 17.38
N ARG A 357 -27.98 17.82 16.83
CA ARG A 357 -27.11 18.98 17.11
C ARG A 357 -26.83 19.87 15.89
N GLU A 358 -27.38 19.53 14.73
CA GLU A 358 -27.61 20.42 13.59
C GLU A 358 -29.10 20.78 13.53
#